data_AF-A0A961ED59-F1
#
_entry.id   AF-A0A961ED59-F1
#
_cell.length_a   1.000
_cell.length_b   1.000
_cell.length_c   1.000
_cell.angle_alpha   90.00
_cell.angle_beta   90.00
_cell.angle_gamma   90.00
#
_symmetry.space_group_name_H-M   'P 1'
#
loop_
_entity.id
_entity.type
_entity.pdbx_description
1 polymer ?
#
loop_
_entity_poly.entity_id
_entity_poly.type
_entity_poly.pdbx_seq_one_letter_code
_entity_poly.pdbx_strand_id
1 'polypeptide(L)'
;MTTHRPTDADYDAMAADYAANPLRADEVIGPIEHTGAILRMGRPAKDSGAGKTPSTTVRLPADIKVGVDARAAAENVKSAEIIRRAVVEYLERHPA
;
A
#
# COMPACT_ATOMS: atom_id res chain seq x y z
N MET A 1 -9.37 -8.98 -30.82
CA MET A 1 -8.43 -7.84 -30.83
C MET A 1 -7.32 -8.17 -29.87
N THR A 2 -6.12 -8.44 -30.37
CA THR A 2 -4.93 -8.67 -29.53
C THR A 2 -4.50 -7.33 -28.94
N THR A 3 -4.70 -7.15 -27.64
CA THR A 3 -4.21 -5.98 -26.91
C THR A 3 -2.70 -6.13 -26.71
N HIS A 4 -1.91 -5.52 -27.59
CA HIS A 4 -0.48 -5.34 -27.37
C HIS A 4 -0.25 -4.14 -26.44
N ARG A 5 0.72 -4.25 -25.53
CA ARG A 5 1.11 -3.12 -24.66
C ARG A 5 1.93 -2.13 -25.49
N PRO A 6 1.54 -0.84 -25.58
CA PRO A 6 2.35 0.15 -26.29
C PRO A 6 3.81 0.17 -25.78
N THR A 7 4.75 0.28 -26.70
CA THR A 7 6.19 0.44 -26.40
C THR A 7 6.50 1.89 -26.04
N ASP A 8 7.69 2.15 -25.50
CA ASP A 8 8.13 3.52 -25.18
C ASP A 8 8.18 4.40 -26.44
N ALA A 9 8.60 3.84 -27.58
CA ALA A 9 8.59 4.56 -28.85
C ALA A 9 7.18 4.92 -29.33
N ASP A 10 6.18 4.09 -29.04
CA ASP A 10 4.77 4.40 -29.34
C ASP A 10 4.29 5.57 -28.46
N TYR A 11 4.71 5.62 -27.19
CA TYR A 11 4.41 6.74 -26.30
C TYR A 11 5.09 8.03 -26.74
N ASP A 12 6.35 7.99 -27.16
CA ASP A 12 7.07 9.15 -27.68
C ASP A 12 6.40 9.70 -28.95
N ALA A 13 5.96 8.82 -29.85
CA ALA A 13 5.23 9.20 -31.05
C ALA A 13 3.88 9.86 -30.72
N MET A 14 3.13 9.31 -29.77
CA MET A 14 1.87 9.91 -29.30
C MET A 14 2.09 11.28 -28.64
N ALA A 15 3.18 11.44 -27.87
CA ALA A 15 3.52 12.71 -27.24
C ALA A 15 3.87 13.79 -28.27
N ALA A 16 4.64 13.43 -29.30
CA ALA A 16 4.98 14.34 -30.39
C ALA A 16 3.74 14.75 -31.20
N ASP A 17 2.83 13.82 -31.48
CA ASP A 17 1.58 14.11 -32.18
C ASP A 17 0.69 15.08 -31.37
N TYR A 18 0.53 14.85 -30.08
CA TYR A 18 -0.25 15.73 -29.21
C TYR A 18 0.35 17.14 -29.11
N ALA A 19 1.68 17.25 -29.10
CA ALA A 19 2.35 18.55 -29.10
C ALA A 19 2.16 19.32 -30.43
N ALA A 20 2.12 18.60 -31.56
CA ALA A 20 1.87 19.18 -32.88
C ALA A 20 0.39 19.50 -33.12
N ASN A 21 -0.51 18.69 -32.56
CA ASN A 21 -1.95 18.75 -32.73
C ASN A 21 -2.65 18.87 -31.36
N PRO A 22 -2.53 20.03 -30.68
CA PRO A 22 -3.21 20.22 -29.40
C PRO A 22 -4.73 20.16 -29.59
N LEU A 23 -5.43 19.69 -28.53
CA LEU A 23 -6.90 19.65 -28.50
C LEU A 23 -7.50 21.01 -28.84
N ARG A 24 -8.40 21.03 -29.81
CA ARG A 24 -9.09 22.22 -30.25
C ARG A 24 -10.35 22.42 -29.41
N ALA A 25 -10.78 23.67 -29.28
CA ALA A 25 -11.92 24.02 -28.42
C ALA A 25 -13.25 23.40 -28.86
N ASP A 26 -13.39 23.08 -30.15
CA ASP A 26 -14.56 22.40 -30.75
C ASP A 26 -14.53 20.87 -30.55
N GLU A 27 -13.38 20.30 -30.20
CA GLU A 27 -13.23 18.87 -29.88
C GLU A 27 -13.59 18.58 -28.41
N VAL A 28 -13.61 19.61 -27.54
CA VAL A 28 -13.94 19.47 -26.12
C VAL A 28 -15.45 19.56 -25.93
N ILE A 29 -16.09 18.41 -25.70
CA ILE A 29 -17.53 18.34 -25.41
C ILE A 29 -17.77 18.57 -23.91
N GLY A 30 -18.27 19.75 -23.58
CA GLY A 30 -18.72 20.12 -22.23
C GLY A 30 -17.67 20.82 -21.35
N PRO A 31 -18.07 21.35 -20.19
CA PRO A 31 -17.15 22.01 -19.27
C PRO A 31 -16.11 21.02 -18.71
N ILE A 32 -14.85 21.44 -18.64
CA ILE A 32 -13.78 20.67 -17.98
C ILE A 32 -14.02 20.74 -16.47
N GLU A 33 -14.66 19.72 -15.91
CA GLU A 33 -14.86 19.60 -14.47
C GLU A 33 -13.59 19.11 -13.79
N HIS A 34 -12.77 20.03 -13.28
CA HIS A 34 -11.75 19.70 -12.30
C HIS A 34 -12.41 19.46 -10.95
N THR A 35 -12.97 18.27 -10.75
CA THR A 35 -13.18 17.80 -9.38
C THR A 35 -11.79 17.65 -8.78
N GLY A 36 -11.50 18.32 -7.66
CA GLY A 36 -10.29 18.10 -6.85
C GLY A 36 -10.18 16.69 -6.26
N ALA A 37 -10.87 15.73 -6.88
CA ALA A 37 -10.76 14.32 -6.63
C ALA A 37 -9.32 13.91 -6.92
N ILE A 38 -8.59 13.66 -5.84
CA ILE A 38 -7.39 12.85 -5.83
C ILE A 38 -7.68 11.66 -6.76
N LEU A 39 -7.05 11.65 -7.93
CA LEU A 39 -7.12 10.50 -8.83
C LEU A 39 -6.79 9.29 -7.98
N ARG A 40 -7.56 8.21 -8.14
CA ARG A 40 -7.34 6.97 -7.40
C ARG A 40 -5.99 6.41 -7.90
N MET A 41 -4.90 6.93 -7.34
CA MET A 41 -3.55 6.42 -7.52
C MET A 41 -3.69 4.93 -7.25
N GLY A 42 -3.32 4.10 -8.23
CA GLY A 42 -3.64 2.67 -8.20
C GLY A 42 -3.16 1.97 -6.93
N ARG A 43 -3.33 0.65 -6.86
CA ARG A 43 -2.78 -0.13 -5.75
C ARG A 43 -1.28 0.24 -5.60
N PRO A 44 -0.84 0.75 -4.44
CA PRO A 44 0.57 1.04 -4.22
C PRO A 44 1.39 -0.21 -4.57
N ALA A 45 2.57 -0.03 -5.17
CA ALA A 45 3.46 -1.15 -5.47
C ALA A 45 3.61 -2.01 -4.22
N LYS A 46 3.71 -3.34 -4.38
CA LYS A 46 3.70 -4.29 -3.26
C LYS A 46 4.70 -3.92 -2.13
N ASP A 47 5.74 -3.17 -2.48
CA ASP A 47 6.83 -2.75 -1.60
C ASP A 47 6.71 -1.29 -1.11
N SER A 48 5.76 -0.49 -1.61
CA SER A 48 5.59 0.91 -1.18
C SER A 48 4.82 1.04 0.14
N GLY A 49 4.48 -0.09 0.78
CA GLY A 49 3.77 -0.18 2.06
C GLY A 49 4.59 -0.78 3.18
N ALA A 50 5.92 -0.83 3.08
CA ALA A 50 6.76 -1.19 4.21
C ALA A 50 6.65 -0.07 5.27
N GLY A 51 5.78 -0.26 6.26
CA GLY A 51 5.84 0.53 7.48
C GLY A 51 7.27 0.52 8.03
N LYS A 52 7.66 1.56 8.78
CA LYS A 52 9.04 1.74 9.30
C LYS A 52 9.60 0.53 10.06
N THR A 53 8.75 -0.41 10.47
CA THR A 53 9.12 -1.61 11.22
C THR A 53 9.12 -2.84 10.31
N PRO A 54 10.26 -3.55 10.16
CA PRO A 54 10.30 -4.83 9.46
C PRO A 54 9.28 -5.82 10.05
N SER A 55 8.61 -6.58 9.18
CA SER A 55 7.71 -7.64 9.64
C SER A 55 8.50 -8.90 10.00
N THR A 56 8.08 -9.58 11.06
CA THR A 56 8.61 -10.89 11.45
C THR A 56 7.44 -11.84 11.65
N THR A 57 7.51 -13.02 11.02
CA THR A 57 6.49 -14.06 11.17
C THR A 57 7.00 -15.15 12.11
N VAL A 58 6.24 -15.44 13.16
CA VAL A 58 6.55 -16.48 14.14
C VAL A 58 5.37 -17.45 14.22
N ARG A 59 5.66 -18.75 14.26
CA ARG A 59 4.63 -19.77 14.51
C ARG A 59 4.53 -19.99 16.00
N LEU A 60 3.33 -19.76 16.55
CA LEU A 60 3.02 -20.01 17.95
C LEU A 60 2.11 -21.23 18.07
N PRO A 61 2.32 -22.09 19.09
CA PRO A 61 1.32 -23.05 19.55
C PRO A 61 -0.06 -22.40 19.76
N ALA A 62 -1.12 -23.20 19.56
CA ALA A 62 -2.49 -22.70 19.53
C ALA A 62 -2.95 -22.12 20.88
N ASP A 63 -2.56 -22.76 21.98
CA ASP A 63 -2.79 -22.32 23.35
C ASP A 63 -2.17 -20.94 23.63
N ILE A 64 -0.91 -20.73 23.22
CA ILE A 64 -0.23 -19.44 23.34
C ILE A 64 -0.98 -18.38 22.52
N LYS A 65 -1.37 -18.71 21.28
CA LYS A 65 -2.11 -17.78 20.43
C LYS A 65 -3.43 -17.35 21.07
N VAL A 66 -4.19 -18.30 21.62
CA VAL A 66 -5.46 -18.02 22.33
C VAL A 66 -5.22 -17.10 23.53
N GLY A 67 -4.18 -17.36 24.32
CA GLY A 67 -3.82 -16.51 25.47
C GLY A 67 -3.47 -15.08 25.07
N VAL A 68 -2.68 -14.91 24.00
CA VAL A 68 -2.32 -13.58 23.47
C VAL A 68 -3.56 -12.82 22.98
N ASP A 69 -4.44 -13.49 22.23
CA ASP A 69 -5.65 -12.85 21.68
C ASP A 69 -6.64 -12.46 22.78
N ALA A 70 -6.80 -13.29 23.81
CA ALA A 70 -7.63 -12.97 24.97
C ALA A 70 -7.10 -11.73 25.72
N ARG A 71 -5.78 -11.64 25.91
CA ARG A 71 -5.15 -10.48 26.55
C ARG A 71 -5.30 -9.22 25.70
N ALA A 72 -5.10 -9.32 24.39
CA ALA A 72 -5.26 -8.22 23.45
C ALA A 72 -6.70 -7.67 23.46
N ALA A 73 -7.70 -8.57 23.49
CA ALA A 73 -9.10 -8.19 23.61
C ALA A 73 -9.40 -7.46 24.94
N ALA A 74 -8.89 -7.96 26.06
CA ALA A 74 -9.08 -7.35 27.38
C ALA A 74 -8.47 -5.94 27.47
N GLU A 75 -7.34 -5.70 26.80
CA GLU A 75 -6.65 -4.40 26.78
C GLU A 75 -7.07 -3.49 25.62
N ASN A 76 -7.98 -3.93 24.75
CA ASN A 76 -8.38 -3.24 23.51
C ASN A 76 -7.18 -2.82 22.64
N VAL A 77 -6.20 -3.72 22.48
CA VAL A 77 -5.02 -3.55 21.63
C VAL A 77 -4.90 -4.68 20.62
N LYS A 78 -4.01 -4.56 19.63
CA LYS A 78 -3.72 -5.64 18.69
C LYS A 78 -2.81 -6.70 19.35
N SER A 79 -2.97 -7.98 19.01
CA SER A 79 -2.10 -9.08 19.48
C SER A 79 -0.60 -8.79 19.28
N ALA A 80 -0.24 -8.07 18.21
CA ALA A 80 1.13 -7.64 17.94
C ALA A 80 1.71 -6.67 18.99
N GLU A 81 0.88 -5.93 19.72
CA GLU A 81 1.32 -5.08 20.84
C GLU A 81 1.66 -5.93 22.07
N ILE A 82 0.82 -6.93 22.40
CA ILE A 82 1.08 -7.88 23.49
C ILE A 82 2.39 -8.62 23.26
N ILE A 83 2.61 -9.11 22.03
CA ILE A 83 3.86 -9.81 21.66
C ILE A 83 5.07 -8.87 21.81
N ARG A 84 4.98 -7.61 21.35
CA ARG A 84 6.07 -6.65 21.48
C ARG A 84 6.45 -6.40 22.94
N ARG A 85 5.47 -6.17 23.82
CA ARG A 85 5.71 -5.96 25.26
C ARG A 85 6.33 -7.19 25.91
N ALA A 86 5.82 -8.39 25.61
CA ALA A 86 6.35 -9.63 26.15
C ALA A 86 7.81 -9.88 25.75
N VAL A 87 8.18 -9.54 24.51
CA VAL A 87 9.58 -9.65 24.04
C VAL A 87 10.48 -8.66 24.78
N VAL A 88 10.05 -7.41 24.96
CA VAL A 88 10.81 -6.41 25.74
C VAL A 88 10.98 -6.88 27.18
N GLU A 89 9.91 -7.30 27.84
CA GLU A 89 9.92 -7.80 29.22
C GLU A 89 10.84 -9.03 29.38
N TYR A 90 10.86 -9.93 28.39
CA TYR A 90 11.74 -11.10 28.40
C TYR A 90 13.22 -10.68 28.35
N LEU A 91 13.58 -9.76 27.44
CA LEU A 91 14.95 -9.29 27.26
C LEU A 91 15.44 -8.48 28.47
N GLU A 92 14.58 -7.67 29.08
CA GLU A 92 14.91 -6.92 30.30
C GLU A 92 15.19 -7.85 31.49
N ARG A 93 14.49 -8.99 31.58
CA ARG A 93 14.68 -9.98 32.65
C ARG A 93 15.82 -10.97 32.40
N HIS A 94 16.24 -11.12 31.15
CA HIS A 94 17.28 -12.07 30.75
C HIS A 94 18.34 -11.36 29.90
N PRO A 95 19.12 -10.44 30.49
CA PRO A 95 20.24 -9.81 29.79
C PRO A 95 21.27 -10.88 29.42
N ALA A 96 21.89 -10.72 28.25
CA ALA A 96 22.93 -11.60 27.73
C ALA A 96 24.26 -11.47 28.48
#